data_AF-A0A528INX2-F1
#
_entry.id   AF-A0A528INX2-F1
#
_cell.length_a   1.000
_cell.length_b   1.000
_cell.length_c   1.000
_cell.angle_alpha   90.00
_cell.angle_beta   90.00
_cell.angle_gamma   90.00
#
_symmetry.space_group_name_H-M   'P 1'
#
loop_
_entity.id
_entity.type
_entity.pdbx_description
1 polymer ?
#
loop_
_entity_poly.entity_id
_entity_poly.type
_entity_poly.pdbx_seq_one_letter_code
_entity_poly.pdbx_strand_id
1 'polypeptide(L)' 'TMVHEQMSRFFTGFRRDAHPMAVMCGVVGALSAFYHDSTDISDPYQRMVASMRLIAKMPTIAAMAYKYHIGQPFIYPK' A
#
# COMPACT_ATOMS: atom_id res chain seq x y z
N THR A 1 5.95 -1.99 -8.99
CA THR A 1 5.92 -3.42 -8.55
C THR A 1 4.56 -3.77 -8.00
N MET A 2 4.06 -4.99 -8.25
CA MET A 2 2.77 -5.47 -7.72
C MET A 2 2.70 -5.37 -6.19
N VAL A 3 1.51 -5.09 -5.66
CA VAL A 3 1.20 -5.18 -4.23
C VAL A 3 0.72 -6.61 -3.93
N HIS A 4 0.99 -7.12 -2.73
CA HIS A 4 0.54 -8.45 -2.33
C HIS A 4 -0.99 -8.56 -2.38
N GLU A 5 -1.54 -9.68 -2.88
CA GLU A 5 -2.98 -9.82 -3.15
C GLU A 5 -3.85 -9.72 -1.90
N GLN A 6 -3.35 -10.18 -0.75
CA GLN A 6 -4.04 -9.99 0.54
C GLN A 6 -4.25 -8.52 0.91
N MET A 7 -3.44 -7.60 0.37
CA MET A 7 -3.65 -6.16 0.56
C MET A 7 -4.96 -5.70 -0.05
N SER A 8 -5.40 -6.29 -1.18
CA SER A 8 -6.69 -5.98 -1.80
C SER A 8 -7.88 -6.27 -0.86
N ARG A 9 -7.75 -7.29 0.01
CA ARG A 9 -8.74 -7.60 1.05
C ARG A 9 -8.68 -6.59 2.19
N PHE A 10 -7.50 -6.08 2.53
CA PHE A 10 -7.36 -5.03 3.55
C PHE A 10 -8.15 -3.76 3.19
N PHE A 11 -8.19 -3.37 1.90
CA PHE A 11 -9.04 -2.25 1.44
C PHE A 11 -10.52 -2.45 1.76
N THR A 12 -11.04 -3.69 1.71
CA THR A 12 -12.44 -3.97 2.03
C THR A 12 -12.79 -3.84 3.51
N GLY A 13 -11.80 -3.72 4.40
CA GLY A 13 -12.01 -3.44 5.82
C GLY A 13 -12.38 -1.98 6.13
N PHE A 14 -12.13 -1.05 5.20
CA PHE A 14 -12.58 0.33 5.33
C PHE A 14 -14.05 0.48 4.95
N ARG A 15 -14.71 1.54 5.40
CA ARG A 15 -16.01 1.91 4.84
C ARG A 15 -15.83 2.52 3.45
N ARG A 16 -16.81 2.33 2.56
CA ARG A 16 -16.82 2.91 1.20
C ARG A 16 -16.77 4.45 1.20
N ASP A 17 -17.34 5.08 2.22
CA ASP A 17 -17.35 6.54 2.42
C ASP A 17 -16.12 7.08 3.16
N ALA A 18 -15.14 6.22 3.47
CA ALA A 18 -13.90 6.67 4.10
C ALA A 18 -13.15 7.66 3.19
N HIS A 19 -12.58 8.70 3.81
CA HIS A 19 -11.76 9.66 3.10
C HIS A 19 -10.54 8.96 2.48
N PRO A 20 -10.22 9.16 1.19
CA PRO A 20 -9.13 8.43 0.52
C PRO A 20 -7.77 8.53 1.24
N MET A 21 -7.48 9.67 1.88
CA MET A 21 -6.27 9.82 2.69
C MET A 21 -6.25 8.92 3.93
N ALA A 22 -7.39 8.66 4.58
CA ALA A 22 -7.45 7.76 5.73
C ALA A 22 -7.15 6.31 5.29
N VAL A 23 -7.72 5.89 4.15
CA VAL A 23 -7.43 4.59 3.54
C VAL A 23 -5.95 4.49 3.17
N MET A 24 -5.40 5.53 2.53
CA MET A 24 -3.97 5.58 2.17
C MET A 24 -3.07 5.43 3.40
N CYS A 25 -3.30 6.21 4.47
CA CYS A 25 -2.50 6.14 5.69
C CYS A 25 -2.55 4.73 6.32
N GLY A 26 -3.74 4.12 6.40
CA GLY A 26 -3.89 2.79 6.96
C GLY A 26 -3.19 1.71 6.13
N VAL A 27 -3.31 1.77 4.79
CA VAL A 27 -2.67 0.79 3.89
C VAL A 27 -1.15 0.95 3.89
N VAL A 28 -0.63 2.17 3.90
CA VAL A 28 0.82 2.43 4.00
C VAL A 28 1.37 1.91 5.32
N GLY A 29 0.66 2.12 6.43
CA GLY A 29 1.03 1.54 7.73
C GLY A 29 1.04 0.01 7.71
N ALA A 30 0.04 -0.60 7.06
CA ALA A 30 -0.07 -2.05 6.93
C ALA A 30 1.08 -2.70 6.14
N LEU A 31 1.79 -1.96 5.28
CA LEU A 31 2.96 -2.48 4.57
C LEU A 31 4.01 -3.09 5.51
N SER A 32 4.14 -2.56 6.72
CA SER A 32 5.06 -3.09 7.74
C SER A 32 4.76 -4.55 8.12
N ALA A 33 3.49 -4.97 8.08
CA ALA A 33 3.09 -6.35 8.38
C ALA A 33 3.40 -7.32 7.23
N PHE A 34 3.45 -6.83 5.98
CA PHE A 34 3.71 -7.66 4.80
C PHE A 34 5.20 -7.67 4.38
N TYR A 35 5.96 -6.66 4.78
CA TYR A 35 7.35 -6.44 4.39
C TYR A 35 8.25 -6.27 5.62
N HIS A 36 8.16 -7.21 6.55
CA HIS A 36 8.93 -7.24 7.80
C HIS A 36 10.40 -7.63 7.59
N ASP A 37 10.79 -7.97 6.37
CA ASP A 37 12.17 -8.29 5.95
C ASP A 37 13.04 -7.04 5.72
N SER A 38 12.43 -5.84 5.72
CA SER A 38 13.12 -4.57 5.48
C SER A 38 12.79 -3.52 6.55
N THR A 39 12.75 -3.92 7.82
CA THR A 39 12.39 -3.04 8.96
C THR A 39 13.58 -2.62 9.82
N ASP A 40 14.75 -3.23 9.64
CA ASP A 40 15.96 -2.81 10.36
C ASP A 40 16.50 -1.49 9.78
N ILE A 41 16.49 -0.44 10.60
CA ILE A 41 16.97 0.89 10.24
C ILE A 41 18.49 1.02 10.31
N SER A 42 19.16 0.09 11.00
CA SER A 42 20.61 0.08 11.14
C SER A 42 21.31 -0.51 9.91
N ASP A 43 20.63 -1.38 9.17
CA ASP A 43 21.11 -1.99 7.93
C ASP A 43 20.91 -1.06 6.72
N PRO A 44 21.99 -0.56 6.09
CA PRO A 44 21.90 0.30 4.91
C PRO A 44 21.17 -0.34 3.72
N TYR A 45 21.29 -1.66 3.55
CA TYR A 45 20.64 -2.37 2.45
C TYR A 45 19.13 -2.44 2.65
N GLN A 46 18.66 -2.77 3.86
CA GLN A 46 17.23 -2.78 4.17
C GLN A 46 16.59 -1.40 4.01
N ARG A 47 17.28 -0.32 4.40
CA ARG A 47 16.79 1.05 4.17
C ARG A 47 16.61 1.37 2.68
N MET A 48 17.56 0.96 1.84
CA MET A 48 17.47 1.14 0.39
C MET A 48 16.28 0.36 -0.17
N VAL A 49 16.12 -0.92 0.21
CA VAL A 49 15.02 -1.78 -0.22
C VAL A 49 13.66 -1.21 0.22
N ALA A 50 13.54 -0.77 1.47
CA ALA A 50 12.33 -0.15 2.01
C ALA A 50 11.97 1.13 1.24
N SER A 51 12.96 1.99 0.97
CA SER A 51 12.78 3.23 0.21
C SER A 51 12.29 2.95 -1.23
N MET A 52 12.93 2.01 -1.92
CA MET A 52 12.51 1.59 -3.27
C MET A 52 11.09 1.01 -3.27
N ARG A 53 10.75 0.17 -2.29
CA ARG A 53 9.40 -0.41 -2.15
C ARG A 53 8.35 0.66 -1.94
N LEU A 54 8.60 1.63 -1.06
CA LEU A 54 7.67 2.73 -0.79
C LEU A 54 7.41 3.54 -2.06
N ILE A 55 8.46 4.02 -2.73
CA ILE A 55 8.34 4.81 -3.96
C ILE A 55 7.62 4.00 -5.05
N ALA A 56 7.98 2.72 -5.23
CA ALA A 56 7.41 1.88 -6.27
C ALA A 56 5.94 1.47 -6.04
N LYS A 57 5.46 1.46 -4.78
CA LYS A 57 4.10 1.01 -4.41
C LYS A 57 3.15 2.16 -4.13
N MET A 58 3.66 3.36 -3.79
CA MET A 58 2.83 4.52 -3.46
C MET A 58 1.82 4.88 -4.58
N PRO A 59 2.19 4.92 -5.87
CA PRO A 59 1.24 5.23 -6.93
C PRO A 59 0.13 4.18 -7.07
N THR A 60 0.47 2.90 -6.89
CA THR A 60 -0.51 1.81 -6.93
C THR A 60 -1.49 1.92 -5.76
N ILE A 61 -1.01 2.20 -4.54
CA ILE A 61 -1.88 2.40 -3.36
C ILE A 61 -2.80 3.61 -3.55
N ALA A 62 -2.26 4.72 -4.06
CA ALA A 62 -3.05 5.92 -4.34
C ALA A 62 -4.16 5.66 -5.37
N ALA A 63 -3.84 4.97 -6.47
CA ALA A 63 -4.82 4.59 -7.48
C ALA A 63 -5.90 3.65 -6.91
N MET A 64 -5.51 2.66 -6.10
CA MET A 64 -6.44 1.75 -5.43
C MET A 64 -7.34 2.48 -4.43
N ALA A 65 -6.80 3.42 -3.64
CA ALA A 65 -7.59 4.23 -2.71
C ALA A 65 -8.65 5.08 -3.44
N TYR A 66 -8.27 5.69 -4.58
CA TYR A 66 -9.21 6.42 -5.42
C TYR A 66 -10.29 5.51 -6.00
N LYS A 67 -9.91 4.37 -6.61
CA LYS A 67 -10.86 3.40 -7.19
C LYS A 67 -11.81 2.83 -6.15
N TYR A 68 -11.32 2.56 -4.94
CA TYR A 68 -12.12 2.09 -3.82
C TYR A 68 -13.19 3.11 -3.42
N HIS A 69 -12.81 4.39 -3.30
CA HIS A 69 -13.70 5.48 -2.92
C HIS A 69 -14.85 5.69 -3.93
N ILE A 70 -14.54 5.63 -5.23
CA ILE A 70 -15.57 5.75 -6.30
C ILE A 70 -16.27 4.42 -6.64
N GLY A 71 -15.92 3.33 -5.95
CA GLY A 71 -16.50 2.01 -6.13
C GLY A 71 -16.19 1.29 -7.43
N GLN A 72 -15.08 1.65 -8.09
CA GLN A 72 -14.60 1.01 -9.32
C GLN A 72 -13.60 -0.11 -9.03
N PRO A 73 -13.42 -1.07 -9.95
CA PRO A 73 -12.43 -2.14 -9.80
C PRO A 73 -10.99 -1.60 -9.79
N PHE A 74 -10.10 -2.33 -9.10
CA PHE A 74 -8.67 -2.02 -9.07
C PHE A 74 -8.00 -2.28 -10.41
N ILE A 75 -7.01 -1.46 -10.74
CA ILE A 75 -6.19 -1.58 -11.95
C ILE A 75 -4.79 -2.01 -11.52
N TYR A 76 -4.26 -3.05 -12.18
CA TYR A 76 -2.91 -3.53 -11.93
C TYR A 76 -1.86 -2.64 -12.60
N PRO A 77 -0.71 -2.39 -11.95
CA PRO A 77 0.39 -1.63 -12.54
C PRO A 77 0.98 -2.36 -13.75
N LYS A 78 1.31 -1.60 -14.80
CA LYS A 78 2.05 -2.06 -15.99
C LYS A 78 3.55 -1.82 -15.83
#